data_AF-A0A3M1UJB4-F1
#
_entry.id   AF-A0A3M1UJB4-F1
#
_cell.length_a   1.000
_cell.length_b   1.000
_cell.length_c   1.000
_cell.angle_alpha   90.00
_cell.angle_beta   90.00
_cell.angle_gamma   90.00
#
_symmetry.space_group_name_H-M   'P 1'
#
loop_
_entity.id
_entity.type
_entity.pdbx_description
1 polymer ?
#
loop_
_entity_poly.entity_id
_entity_poly.type
_entity_poly.pdbx_seq_one_letter_code
_entity_poly.pdbx_strand_id
1 'polypeptide(L)'
;PPTQWEQRFPTSPQDLAAYCKAGPHTPTQARPYLYLGKLGPFSPAQNEIFELSCLYLKAFFGCEVRLLDSIPLSEIPAEARRLQAGSLQIHTRYVLNQLLPSRMPDSAMACLLLTATDVFPSSGWKYVLGHTDVHRHTAIWSLHRLGKPEAGEAAFRLCLKRSLKTASHETGHLLSMKHCTFYRCVMQGAYDLAEADARPMYLCAVCLAKAGKACGFDPLQRFAFLQKFWATLGFEPEMKAYAQFQQQLVRILE
;
A
#
# COMPACT_ATOMS: atom_id res chain seq x y z
N PRO A 1 14.16 -17.15 12.30
CA PRO A 1 14.38 -16.20 13.41
C PRO A 1 13.40 -15.03 13.25
N PRO A 2 12.91 -14.42 14.35
CA PRO A 2 12.03 -13.25 14.27
C PRO A 2 12.78 -12.08 13.63
N THR A 3 12.10 -11.35 12.75
CA THR A 3 12.59 -10.12 12.12
C THR A 3 12.76 -9.00 13.13
N GLN A 4 13.57 -7.97 12.82
CA GLN A 4 13.74 -6.81 13.71
C GLN A 4 12.40 -6.13 13.98
N TRP A 5 11.51 -6.09 12.98
CA TRP A 5 10.14 -5.62 13.18
C TRP A 5 9.42 -6.39 14.29
N GLU A 6 9.41 -7.71 14.23
CA GLU A 6 8.69 -8.55 15.20
C GLU A 6 9.27 -8.44 16.61
N GLN A 7 10.58 -8.26 16.73
CA GLN A 7 11.24 -8.05 18.02
C GLN A 7 10.87 -6.70 18.66
N ARG A 8 10.75 -5.65 17.85
CA ARG A 8 10.51 -4.27 18.33
C ARG A 8 9.02 -3.92 18.44
N PHE A 9 8.18 -4.53 17.61
CA PHE A 9 6.76 -4.25 17.51
C PHE A 9 5.95 -5.56 17.52
N PRO A 10 5.85 -6.24 18.69
CA PRO A 10 5.05 -7.44 18.82
C PRO A 10 3.62 -7.21 18.35
N THR A 11 3.18 -7.99 17.37
CA THR A 11 1.84 -7.90 16.80
C THR A 11 1.05 -9.15 17.18
N SER A 12 -0.11 -8.98 17.81
CA SER A 12 -1.01 -10.11 18.06
C SER A 12 -1.54 -10.67 16.74
N PRO A 13 -1.55 -12.01 16.57
CA PRO A 13 -2.15 -12.63 15.39
C PRO A 13 -3.61 -12.19 15.19
N GLN A 14 -4.01 -12.08 13.92
CA GLN A 14 -5.38 -11.84 13.53
C GLN A 14 -5.71 -12.82 12.41
N ASP A 15 -6.44 -13.90 12.69
CA ASP A 15 -6.97 -14.79 11.66
C ASP A 15 -8.21 -14.19 10.99
N LEU A 16 -8.89 -14.96 10.14
CA LEU A 16 -10.12 -14.51 9.46
C LEU A 16 -11.29 -14.30 10.44
N ALA A 17 -11.43 -15.17 11.44
CA ALA A 17 -12.54 -15.09 12.40
C ALA A 17 -12.41 -13.84 13.28
N ALA A 18 -11.21 -13.59 13.81
CA ALA A 18 -10.87 -12.39 14.57
C ALA A 18 -11.01 -11.12 13.72
N TYR A 19 -10.64 -11.19 12.44
CA TYR A 19 -10.84 -10.09 11.49
C TYR A 19 -12.32 -9.76 11.30
N CYS A 20 -13.17 -10.75 11.02
CA CYS A 20 -14.62 -10.54 10.88
C CYS A 20 -15.27 -10.02 12.17
N LYS A 21 -14.88 -10.56 13.32
CA LYS A 21 -15.39 -10.13 14.64
C LYS A 21 -15.05 -8.66 14.95
N ALA A 22 -13.96 -8.15 14.40
CA ALA A 22 -13.53 -6.77 14.61
C ALA A 22 -14.34 -5.73 13.80
N GLY A 23 -15.25 -6.16 12.91
CA GLY A 23 -16.05 -5.25 12.08
C GLY A 23 -15.18 -4.44 11.11
N PRO A 24 -14.48 -5.10 10.17
CA PRO A 24 -13.47 -4.44 9.35
C PRO A 24 -14.10 -3.41 8.42
N HIS A 25 -13.31 -2.42 8.03
CA HIS A 25 -13.71 -1.46 7.01
C HIS A 25 -13.78 -2.14 5.65
N THR A 26 -14.93 -2.01 5.00
CA THR A 26 -15.21 -2.56 3.68
C THR A 26 -15.86 -1.49 2.82
N PRO A 27 -15.76 -1.59 1.48
CA PRO A 27 -16.58 -0.78 0.61
C PRO A 27 -18.06 -1.01 0.93
N THR A 28 -18.83 0.07 0.88
CA THR A 28 -20.29 0.04 1.05
C THR A 28 -20.96 0.71 -0.14
N GLN A 29 -22.29 0.61 -0.26
CA GLN A 29 -23.01 1.34 -1.32
C GLN A 29 -22.79 2.86 -1.23
N ALA A 30 -22.71 3.42 -0.01
CA ALA A 30 -22.48 4.84 0.21
C ALA A 30 -21.02 5.25 -0.01
N ARG A 31 -20.07 4.39 0.40
CA ARG A 31 -18.63 4.62 0.34
C ARG A 31 -17.93 3.50 -0.43
N PRO A 32 -18.10 3.38 -1.77
CA PRO A 32 -17.62 2.22 -2.52
C PRO A 32 -16.17 2.34 -3.02
N TYR A 33 -15.54 3.52 -2.94
CA TYR A 33 -14.30 3.79 -3.69
C TYR A 33 -13.06 3.97 -2.81
N LEU A 34 -11.95 3.44 -3.30
CA LEU A 34 -10.62 3.91 -2.89
C LEU A 34 -10.28 5.17 -3.68
N TYR A 35 -9.79 6.20 -3.01
CA TYR A 35 -9.27 7.40 -3.69
C TYR A 35 -7.76 7.46 -3.56
N LEU A 36 -7.06 7.76 -4.64
CA LEU A 36 -5.61 7.92 -4.66
C LEU A 36 -5.24 9.26 -5.30
N GLY A 37 -4.49 10.08 -4.58
CA GLY A 37 -3.99 11.39 -5.03
C GLY A 37 -2.48 11.54 -4.90
N LYS A 38 -1.96 12.65 -5.42
CA LYS A 38 -0.55 13.04 -5.29
C LYS A 38 -0.41 14.13 -4.24
N LEU A 39 0.66 14.06 -3.44
CA LEU A 39 1.12 15.15 -2.58
C LEU A 39 2.48 15.66 -3.08
N GLY A 40 2.45 16.85 -3.67
CA GLY A 40 3.62 17.52 -4.25
C GLY A 40 3.90 17.20 -5.72
N PRO A 41 5.00 17.73 -6.26
CA PRO A 41 5.37 17.55 -7.66
C PRO A 41 5.95 16.16 -7.92
N PHE A 42 5.74 15.68 -9.15
CA PHE A 42 6.19 14.36 -9.62
C PHE A 42 6.95 14.53 -10.94
N SER A 43 8.08 13.85 -11.08
CA SER A 43 8.75 13.69 -12.38
C SER A 43 7.91 12.80 -13.32
N PRO A 44 8.20 12.75 -14.63
CA PRO A 44 7.51 11.84 -15.55
C PRO A 44 7.53 10.38 -15.09
N ALA A 45 8.70 9.86 -14.69
CA ALA A 45 8.84 8.50 -14.18
C ALA A 45 8.05 8.26 -12.88
N GLN A 46 7.96 9.26 -12.00
CA GLN A 46 7.15 9.15 -10.79
C GLN A 46 5.65 9.18 -11.09
N ASN A 47 5.20 9.96 -12.08
CA ASN A 47 3.80 9.95 -12.54
C ASN A 47 3.42 8.57 -13.11
N GLU A 48 4.31 7.94 -13.88
CA GLU A 48 4.08 6.58 -14.37
C GLU A 48 3.92 5.58 -13.21
N ILE A 49 4.75 5.68 -12.17
CA ILE A 49 4.58 4.86 -10.95
C ILE A 49 3.23 5.11 -10.28
N PHE A 50 2.77 6.37 -10.22
CA PHE A 50 1.47 6.72 -9.66
C PHE A 50 0.31 6.08 -10.45
N GLU A 51 0.34 6.16 -11.78
CA GLU A 51 -0.67 5.57 -12.66
C GLU A 51 -0.69 4.03 -12.53
N LEU A 52 0.48 3.41 -12.55
CA LEU A 52 0.61 1.96 -12.34
C LEU A 52 0.16 1.54 -10.94
N SER A 53 0.34 2.39 -9.92
CA SER A 53 -0.18 2.14 -8.57
C SER A 53 -1.70 2.12 -8.53
N CYS A 54 -2.37 3.01 -9.29
CA CYS A 54 -3.83 3.02 -9.41
C CYS A 54 -4.35 1.70 -10.02
N LEU A 55 -3.77 1.30 -11.15
CA LEU A 55 -4.13 0.06 -11.85
C LEU A 55 -3.87 -1.17 -10.98
N TYR A 56 -2.71 -1.20 -10.33
CA TYR A 56 -2.32 -2.30 -9.47
C TYR A 56 -3.23 -2.44 -8.27
N LEU A 57 -3.53 -1.36 -7.53
CA LEU A 57 -4.39 -1.45 -6.35
C LEU A 57 -5.82 -1.89 -6.71
N LYS A 58 -6.34 -1.43 -7.86
CA LYS A 58 -7.62 -1.91 -8.40
C LYS A 58 -7.59 -3.42 -8.63
N ALA A 59 -6.56 -3.93 -9.30
CA ALA A 59 -6.41 -5.37 -9.52
C ALA A 59 -6.13 -6.15 -8.22
N PHE A 60 -5.33 -5.59 -7.31
CA PHE A 60 -4.85 -6.26 -6.10
C PHE A 60 -5.92 -6.39 -5.02
N PHE A 61 -6.83 -5.43 -4.90
CA PHE A 61 -7.92 -5.51 -3.94
C PHE A 61 -9.27 -5.76 -4.59
N GLY A 62 -9.40 -5.71 -5.93
CA GLY A 62 -10.70 -5.81 -6.59
C GLY A 62 -11.66 -4.67 -6.22
N CYS A 63 -11.10 -3.58 -5.69
CA CYS A 63 -11.82 -2.40 -5.23
C CYS A 63 -11.59 -1.28 -6.26
N GLU A 64 -12.63 -0.53 -6.62
CA GLU A 64 -12.52 0.54 -7.63
C GLU A 64 -11.70 1.71 -7.08
N VAL A 65 -10.66 2.12 -7.83
CA VAL A 65 -9.75 3.22 -7.47
C VAL A 65 -10.07 4.44 -8.32
N ARG A 66 -10.36 5.56 -7.66
CA ARG A 66 -10.59 6.88 -8.27
C ARG A 66 -9.47 7.84 -7.94
N LEU A 67 -9.29 8.84 -8.80
CA LEU A 67 -8.28 9.86 -8.59
C LEU A 67 -8.80 10.94 -7.63
N LEU A 68 -7.90 11.40 -6.75
CA LEU A 68 -8.07 12.63 -5.97
C LEU A 68 -7.24 13.73 -6.62
N ASP A 69 -7.70 14.98 -6.51
CA ASP A 69 -6.94 16.14 -6.96
C ASP A 69 -5.55 16.18 -6.31
N SER A 70 -4.58 16.67 -7.07
CA SER A 70 -3.20 16.76 -6.58
C SER A 70 -3.08 17.89 -5.57
N ILE A 71 -2.51 17.58 -4.41
CA ILE A 71 -2.32 18.53 -3.33
C ILE A 71 -0.89 19.10 -3.42
N PRO A 72 -0.71 20.42 -3.57
CA PRO A 72 0.62 21.02 -3.64
C PRO A 72 1.31 20.99 -2.26
N LEU A 73 2.66 20.94 -2.27
CA LEU A 73 3.42 20.96 -1.02
C LEU A 73 3.21 22.24 -0.20
N SER A 74 2.77 23.35 -0.82
CA SER A 74 2.46 24.60 -0.13
C SER A 74 1.36 24.44 0.93
N GLU A 75 0.49 23.44 0.83
CA GLU A 75 -0.55 23.16 1.83
C GLU A 75 -0.03 22.46 3.10
N ILE A 76 1.23 22.01 3.10
CA ILE A 76 1.87 21.48 4.32
C ILE A 76 2.42 22.66 5.11
N PRO A 77 1.99 22.95 6.34
CA PRO A 77 2.49 24.10 7.09
C PRO A 77 3.92 23.83 7.61
N ALA A 78 4.62 24.88 8.04
CA ALA A 78 6.04 24.79 8.40
C ALA A 78 6.30 23.83 9.57
N GLU A 79 5.39 23.80 10.55
CA GLU A 79 5.41 22.91 11.71
C GLU A 79 5.22 21.42 11.34
N ALA A 80 4.64 21.14 10.18
CA ALA A 80 4.49 19.79 9.64
C ALA A 80 5.64 19.40 8.69
N ARG A 81 6.72 20.19 8.66
CA ARG A 81 7.92 19.95 7.86
C ARG A 81 9.14 19.87 8.76
N ARG A 82 10.15 19.12 8.34
CA ARG A 82 11.52 19.23 8.88
C ARG A 82 12.55 19.01 7.79
N LEU A 83 13.77 19.49 8.04
CA LEU A 83 14.94 19.08 7.26
C LEU A 83 15.65 17.96 8.03
N GLN A 84 15.89 16.83 7.37
CA GLN A 84 16.70 15.75 7.91
C GLN A 84 17.75 15.33 6.89
N ALA A 85 19.03 15.46 7.28
CA ALA A 85 20.17 15.15 6.42
C ALA A 85 20.10 15.85 5.04
N GLY A 86 19.64 17.11 5.01
CA GLY A 86 19.51 17.90 3.79
C GLY A 86 18.23 17.66 2.97
N SER A 87 17.41 16.67 3.32
CA SER A 87 16.13 16.41 2.65
C SER A 87 14.96 16.98 3.44
N LEU A 88 14.00 17.61 2.74
CA LEU A 88 12.68 17.93 3.29
C LEU A 88 11.93 16.63 3.62
N GLN A 89 11.36 16.58 4.82
CA GLN A 89 10.42 15.54 5.21
C GLN A 89 9.09 16.13 5.68
N ILE A 90 8.00 15.43 5.40
CA ILE A 90 6.63 15.81 5.76
C ILE A 90 6.13 14.94 6.91
N HIS A 91 5.49 15.56 7.89
CA HIS A 91 4.90 14.89 9.04
C HIS A 91 3.61 14.15 8.64
N THR A 92 3.66 12.81 8.57
CA THR A 92 2.52 12.02 8.09
C THR A 92 1.25 12.21 8.92
N ARG A 93 1.33 12.36 10.25
CA ARG A 93 0.10 12.59 11.05
C ARG A 93 -0.61 13.90 10.72
N TYR A 94 0.09 14.94 10.24
CA TYR A 94 -0.62 16.14 9.77
C TYR A 94 -1.42 15.80 8.51
N VAL A 95 -0.80 15.08 7.57
CA VAL A 95 -1.44 14.63 6.34
C VAL A 95 -2.65 13.74 6.63
N LEU A 96 -2.48 12.73 7.46
CA LEU A 96 -3.49 11.72 7.77
C LEU A 96 -4.62 12.27 8.66
N ASN A 97 -4.31 13.17 9.60
CA ASN A 97 -5.28 13.56 10.62
C ASN A 97 -6.03 14.85 10.28
N GLN A 98 -5.46 15.68 9.41
CA GLN A 98 -6.01 17.01 9.12
C GLN A 98 -6.22 17.21 7.62
N LEU A 99 -5.15 17.11 6.82
CA LEU A 99 -5.20 17.46 5.40
C LEU A 99 -6.13 16.53 4.60
N LEU A 100 -5.84 15.23 4.60
CA LEU A 100 -6.55 14.28 3.75
C LEU A 100 -8.02 14.06 4.18
N PRO A 101 -8.38 14.01 5.48
CA PRO A 101 -9.78 13.98 5.89
C PRO A 101 -10.60 15.18 5.37
N SER A 102 -10.00 16.39 5.30
CA SER A 102 -10.68 17.58 4.77
C SER A 102 -10.90 17.58 3.25
N ARG A 103 -10.34 16.59 2.55
CA ARG A 103 -10.41 16.41 1.09
C ARG A 103 -11.15 15.14 0.70
N MET A 104 -11.59 14.34 1.67
CA MET A 104 -12.18 13.03 1.44
C MET A 104 -13.57 13.20 0.79
N PRO A 105 -13.80 12.67 -0.42
CA PRO A 105 -15.13 12.67 -1.01
C PRO A 105 -16.10 11.81 -0.19
N ASP A 106 -17.40 12.16 -0.17
CA ASP A 106 -18.43 11.42 0.56
C ASP A 106 -18.52 9.94 0.14
N SER A 107 -18.17 9.63 -1.11
CA SER A 107 -18.15 8.26 -1.64
C SER A 107 -16.85 7.49 -1.38
N ALA A 108 -15.89 8.07 -0.66
CA ALA A 108 -14.62 7.43 -0.37
C ALA A 108 -14.73 6.45 0.80
N MET A 109 -14.48 5.17 0.55
CA MET A 109 -14.16 4.19 1.60
C MET A 109 -12.89 4.61 2.34
N ALA A 110 -11.87 4.99 1.58
CA ALA A 110 -10.60 5.48 2.10
C ALA A 110 -9.90 6.37 1.06
N CYS A 111 -9.00 7.23 1.55
CA CYS A 111 -8.14 8.07 0.71
C CYS A 111 -6.67 7.75 0.96
N LEU A 112 -5.89 7.72 -0.11
CA LEU A 112 -4.46 7.53 -0.07
C LEU A 112 -3.75 8.66 -0.80
N LEU A 113 -2.56 9.00 -0.35
CA LEU A 113 -1.65 9.90 -1.06
C LEU A 113 -0.33 9.19 -1.36
N LEU A 114 0.17 9.41 -2.57
CA LEU A 114 1.56 9.15 -2.91
C LEU A 114 2.34 10.47 -2.92
N THR A 115 3.55 10.48 -2.40
CA THR A 115 4.45 11.63 -2.49
C THR A 115 5.86 11.23 -2.92
N ALA A 116 6.56 12.12 -3.63
CA ALA A 116 7.99 12.01 -3.90
C ALA A 116 8.87 12.58 -2.76
N THR A 117 8.27 13.31 -1.82
CA THR A 117 8.96 13.89 -0.66
C THR A 117 9.04 12.86 0.46
N ASP A 118 10.14 12.87 1.22
CA ASP A 118 10.33 11.95 2.33
C ASP A 118 9.30 12.22 3.45
N VAL A 119 9.02 11.21 4.28
CA VAL A 119 7.97 11.30 5.29
C VAL A 119 8.38 10.70 6.64
N PHE A 120 7.84 11.26 7.72
CA PHE A 120 8.11 10.80 9.08
C PHE A 120 6.85 10.82 9.96
N PRO A 121 6.69 9.90 10.94
CA PRO A 121 5.49 9.82 11.77
C PRO A 121 5.56 10.61 13.08
N SER A 122 6.77 10.80 13.63
CA SER A 122 7.03 11.56 14.85
C SER A 122 8.53 11.83 15.03
N SER A 123 8.88 12.70 15.98
CA SER A 123 10.25 13.13 16.27
C SER A 123 11.22 11.98 16.53
N GLY A 124 10.79 10.89 17.17
CA GLY A 124 11.62 9.72 17.49
C GLY A 124 11.96 8.80 16.30
N TRP A 125 11.42 9.08 15.10
CA TRP A 125 11.61 8.24 13.92
C TRP A 125 12.44 8.96 12.86
N LYS A 126 13.30 8.21 12.15
CA LYS A 126 14.05 8.74 10.99
C LYS A 126 13.13 8.93 9.79
N TYR A 127 12.35 7.92 9.44
CA TYR A 127 11.39 7.98 8.35
C TYR A 127 10.43 6.79 8.45
N VAL A 128 9.42 6.77 7.61
CA VAL A 128 8.62 5.59 7.29
C VAL A 128 8.44 5.50 5.78
N LEU A 129 8.26 4.29 5.25
CA LEU A 129 7.97 4.11 3.82
C LEU A 129 6.50 4.46 3.51
N GLY A 130 5.61 4.10 4.44
CA GLY A 130 4.19 4.44 4.42
C GLY A 130 3.65 4.59 5.84
N HIS A 131 2.46 5.17 5.96
CA HIS A 131 1.75 5.30 7.22
C HIS A 131 0.24 5.37 6.95
N THR A 132 -0.51 4.59 7.71
CA THR A 132 -1.97 4.54 7.66
C THR A 132 -2.57 4.94 9.01
N ASP A 133 -3.57 5.80 8.98
CA ASP A 133 -4.53 5.98 10.07
C ASP A 133 -5.81 5.24 9.69
N VAL A 134 -6.01 4.08 10.33
CA VAL A 134 -7.15 3.20 10.08
C VAL A 134 -8.46 3.86 10.50
N HIS A 135 -8.47 4.62 11.59
CA HIS A 135 -9.67 5.26 12.12
C HIS A 135 -10.16 6.41 11.24
N ARG A 136 -9.24 7.08 10.54
CA ARG A 136 -9.55 8.17 9.62
C ARG A 136 -9.69 7.71 8.17
N HIS A 137 -9.44 6.44 7.89
CA HIS A 137 -9.44 5.87 6.54
C HIS A 137 -8.48 6.60 5.59
N THR A 138 -7.32 6.97 6.10
CA THR A 138 -6.32 7.73 5.35
C THR A 138 -4.98 7.01 5.35
N ALA A 139 -4.29 7.01 4.22
CA ALA A 139 -2.92 6.50 4.13
C ALA A 139 -2.03 7.41 3.29
N ILE A 140 -0.72 7.32 3.51
CA ILE A 140 0.29 7.96 2.67
C ILE A 140 1.50 7.05 2.53
N TRP A 141 2.13 7.03 1.35
CA TRP A 141 3.47 6.46 1.19
C TRP A 141 4.37 7.34 0.33
N SER A 142 5.68 7.15 0.48
CA SER A 142 6.71 7.98 -0.15
C SER A 142 7.61 7.19 -1.09
N LEU A 143 7.86 7.74 -2.28
CA LEU A 143 8.84 7.22 -3.23
C LEU A 143 10.29 7.54 -2.83
N HIS A 144 10.51 8.51 -1.93
CA HIS A 144 11.82 9.12 -1.69
C HIS A 144 12.93 8.11 -1.36
N ARG A 145 12.56 7.02 -0.68
CA ARG A 145 13.48 5.98 -0.23
C ARG A 145 13.35 4.65 -0.99
N LEU A 146 12.51 4.60 -2.02
CA LEU A 146 12.21 3.37 -2.76
C LEU A 146 13.14 3.18 -3.96
N GLY A 147 13.82 4.24 -4.41
CA GLY A 147 14.76 4.23 -5.51
C GLY A 147 14.73 5.56 -6.27
N LYS A 148 15.56 5.65 -7.30
CA LYS A 148 15.60 6.79 -8.23
C LYS A 148 15.04 6.34 -9.59
N PRO A 149 13.72 6.43 -9.81
CA PRO A 149 13.10 5.86 -11.01
C PRO A 149 13.61 6.49 -12.31
N GLU A 150 14.11 7.73 -12.26
CA GLU A 150 14.74 8.43 -13.37
C GLU A 150 16.14 7.92 -13.75
N ALA A 151 16.76 7.06 -12.94
CA ALA A 151 18.13 6.58 -13.18
C ALA A 151 18.24 5.44 -14.21
N GLY A 152 17.14 5.08 -14.88
CA GLY A 152 17.07 4.04 -15.91
C GLY A 152 16.12 2.90 -15.56
N GLU A 153 15.91 1.99 -16.51
CA GLU A 153 14.87 0.97 -16.45
C GLU A 153 14.95 0.08 -15.19
N ALA A 154 16.14 -0.40 -14.84
CA ALA A 154 16.31 -1.24 -13.64
C ALA A 154 15.93 -0.49 -12.35
N ALA A 155 16.28 0.80 -12.26
CA ALA A 155 15.98 1.63 -11.11
C ALA A 155 14.47 1.98 -11.03
N PHE A 156 13.85 2.25 -12.18
CA PHE A 156 12.41 2.40 -12.31
C PHE A 156 11.67 1.16 -11.81
N ARG A 157 12.02 -0.02 -12.32
CA ARG A 157 11.38 -1.29 -11.96
C ARG A 157 11.51 -1.60 -10.47
N LEU A 158 12.67 -1.32 -9.88
CA LEU A 158 12.88 -1.50 -8.44
C LEU A 158 12.00 -0.54 -7.62
N CYS A 159 11.97 0.74 -7.99
CA CYS A 159 11.15 1.75 -7.31
C CYS A 159 9.66 1.42 -7.42
N LEU A 160 9.19 1.05 -8.62
CA LEU A 160 7.82 0.62 -8.87
C LEU A 160 7.46 -0.56 -7.97
N LYS A 161 8.23 -1.65 -7.99
CA LYS A 161 7.94 -2.84 -7.19
C LYS A 161 7.84 -2.53 -5.69
N ARG A 162 8.76 -1.72 -5.17
CA ARG A 162 8.74 -1.26 -3.77
C ARG A 162 7.54 -0.35 -3.46
N SER A 163 7.18 0.53 -4.39
CA SER A 163 6.00 1.40 -4.28
C SER A 163 4.72 0.57 -4.20
N LEU A 164 4.53 -0.35 -5.15
CA LEU A 164 3.37 -1.24 -5.20
C LEU A 164 3.27 -2.10 -3.93
N LYS A 165 4.40 -2.57 -3.39
CA LYS A 165 4.44 -3.31 -2.14
C LYS A 165 3.94 -2.48 -0.96
N THR A 166 4.46 -1.26 -0.84
CA THR A 166 4.09 -0.33 0.23
C THR A 166 2.62 0.08 0.11
N ALA A 167 2.18 0.42 -1.11
CA ALA A 167 0.79 0.75 -1.39
C ALA A 167 -0.18 -0.39 -0.99
N SER A 168 0.16 -1.64 -1.34
CA SER A 168 -0.64 -2.80 -0.92
C SER A 168 -0.67 -3.00 0.59
N HIS A 169 0.46 -2.77 1.27
CA HIS A 169 0.55 -2.87 2.71
C HIS A 169 -0.35 -1.85 3.42
N GLU A 170 -0.21 -0.58 3.07
CA GLU A 170 -1.01 0.51 3.65
C GLU A 170 -2.51 0.36 3.33
N THR A 171 -2.85 -0.05 2.11
CA THR A 171 -4.25 -0.32 1.74
C THR A 171 -4.82 -1.51 2.53
N GLY A 172 -4.01 -2.53 2.83
CA GLY A 172 -4.44 -3.62 3.71
C GLY A 172 -4.77 -3.13 5.13
N HIS A 173 -4.04 -2.15 5.67
CA HIS A 173 -4.39 -1.51 6.93
C HIS A 173 -5.69 -0.72 6.84
N LEU A 174 -5.97 -0.03 5.72
CA LEU A 174 -7.25 0.64 5.49
C LEU A 174 -8.44 -0.33 5.48
N LEU A 175 -8.21 -1.58 5.06
CA LEU A 175 -9.16 -2.69 5.18
C LEU A 175 -9.09 -3.38 6.56
N SER A 176 -8.58 -2.72 7.60
CA SER A 176 -8.48 -3.21 8.98
C SER A 176 -7.61 -4.46 9.20
N MET A 177 -6.70 -4.78 8.28
CA MET A 177 -5.75 -5.88 8.49
C MET A 177 -4.62 -5.44 9.41
N LYS A 178 -4.31 -6.25 10.43
CA LYS A 178 -3.07 -6.11 11.20
C LYS A 178 -1.88 -6.66 10.41
N HIS A 179 -0.67 -6.40 10.90
CA HIS A 179 0.49 -7.09 10.37
C HIS A 179 0.31 -8.61 10.45
N CYS A 180 0.67 -9.30 9.36
CA CYS A 180 0.57 -10.75 9.27
C CYS A 180 1.72 -11.41 10.05
N THR A 181 1.37 -12.39 10.88
CA THR A 181 2.34 -13.20 11.65
C THR A 181 2.26 -14.69 11.31
N PHE A 182 1.44 -15.08 10.33
CA PHE A 182 1.17 -16.49 10.01
C PHE A 182 2.13 -17.06 8.96
N TYR A 183 2.32 -16.33 7.86
CA TYR A 183 3.07 -16.78 6.68
C TYR A 183 3.77 -15.61 6.01
N ARG A 184 4.62 -15.90 5.01
CA ARG A 184 5.17 -14.88 4.12
C ARG A 184 4.02 -14.12 3.45
N CYS A 185 3.96 -12.81 3.66
CA CYS A 185 2.85 -11.97 3.23
C CYS A 185 3.31 -10.53 3.06
N VAL A 186 2.72 -9.81 2.11
CA VAL A 186 2.95 -8.35 1.96
C VAL A 186 2.52 -7.57 3.21
N MET A 187 1.57 -8.10 4.00
CA MET A 187 1.14 -7.50 5.27
C MET A 187 2.10 -7.77 6.43
N GLN A 188 3.25 -8.42 6.24
CA GLN A 188 4.25 -8.49 7.30
C GLN A 188 4.89 -7.12 7.52
N GLY A 189 5.07 -6.71 8.78
CA GLY A 189 5.79 -5.47 9.08
C GLY A 189 7.26 -5.55 8.68
N ALA A 190 7.87 -4.39 8.46
CA ALA A 190 9.27 -4.27 8.06
C ALA A 190 9.91 -3.09 8.77
N TYR A 191 11.04 -3.33 9.43
CA TYR A 191 11.75 -2.30 10.17
C TYR A 191 12.58 -1.38 9.25
N ASP A 192 13.15 -1.97 8.20
CA ASP A 192 13.96 -1.27 7.20
C ASP A 192 13.62 -1.73 5.78
N LEU A 193 14.29 -1.12 4.80
CA LEU A 193 14.07 -1.41 3.39
C LEU A 193 14.48 -2.84 3.01
N ALA A 194 15.48 -3.43 3.69
CA ALA A 194 15.92 -4.79 3.42
C ALA A 194 14.86 -5.81 3.86
N GLU A 195 14.27 -5.62 5.05
CA GLU A 195 13.13 -6.43 5.49
C GLU A 195 11.93 -6.25 4.56
N ALA A 196 11.64 -5.00 4.14
CA ALA A 196 10.55 -4.72 3.22
C ALA A 196 10.77 -5.42 1.87
N ASP A 197 11.98 -5.40 1.33
CA ASP A 197 12.35 -6.09 0.08
C ASP A 197 12.19 -7.61 0.19
N ALA A 198 12.53 -8.19 1.35
CA ALA A 198 12.38 -9.62 1.61
C ALA A 198 10.92 -10.08 1.69
N ARG A 199 9.95 -9.18 1.92
CA ARG A 199 8.51 -9.53 1.91
C ARG A 199 8.03 -9.84 0.48
N PRO A 200 7.07 -10.76 0.30
CA PRO A 200 6.55 -11.07 -1.04
C PRO A 200 5.65 -9.95 -1.60
N MET A 201 5.29 -10.06 -2.88
CA MET A 201 4.32 -9.19 -3.58
C MET A 201 2.87 -9.73 -3.52
N TYR A 202 2.56 -10.62 -2.57
CA TYR A 202 1.27 -11.30 -2.47
C TYR A 202 0.74 -11.33 -1.03
N LEU A 203 -0.57 -11.47 -0.88
CA LEU A 203 -1.21 -11.82 0.39
C LEU A 203 -1.09 -13.34 0.59
N CYS A 204 -0.75 -13.78 1.80
CA CYS A 204 -0.88 -15.20 2.16
C CYS A 204 -2.36 -15.61 2.18
N ALA A 205 -2.65 -16.92 2.24
CA ALA A 205 -4.03 -17.43 2.25
C ALA A 205 -4.94 -16.76 3.30
N VAL A 206 -4.42 -16.51 4.51
CA VAL A 206 -5.18 -15.84 5.59
C VAL A 206 -5.54 -14.40 5.21
N CYS A 207 -4.56 -13.60 4.77
CA CYS A 207 -4.81 -12.21 4.38
C CYS A 207 -5.58 -12.09 3.06
N LEU A 208 -5.45 -13.07 2.15
CA LEU A 208 -6.24 -13.14 0.93
C LEU A 208 -7.71 -13.38 1.25
N ALA A 209 -8.02 -14.29 2.19
CA ALA A 209 -9.39 -14.51 2.63
C ALA A 209 -10.00 -13.26 3.29
N LYS A 210 -9.22 -12.50 4.08
CA LYS A 210 -9.64 -11.20 4.61
C LYS A 210 -9.93 -10.19 3.51
N ALA A 211 -9.03 -10.07 2.52
CA ALA A 211 -9.23 -9.16 1.39
C ALA A 211 -10.49 -9.53 0.59
N GLY A 212 -10.70 -10.83 0.33
CA GLY A 212 -11.88 -11.33 -0.35
C GLY A 212 -13.15 -11.06 0.45
N LYS A 213 -13.12 -11.23 1.78
CA LYS A 213 -14.24 -10.87 2.66
C LYS A 213 -14.53 -9.37 2.64
N ALA A 214 -13.50 -8.52 2.51
CA ALA A 214 -13.64 -7.08 2.54
C ALA A 214 -14.12 -6.48 1.22
N CYS A 215 -13.47 -6.81 0.10
CA CYS A 215 -13.76 -6.23 -1.22
C CYS A 215 -14.70 -7.11 -2.08
N GLY A 216 -14.97 -8.36 -1.70
CA GLY A 216 -15.93 -9.22 -2.41
C GLY A 216 -15.49 -9.68 -3.81
N PHE A 217 -14.19 -9.69 -4.10
CA PHE A 217 -13.68 -10.10 -5.42
C PHE A 217 -13.67 -11.63 -5.61
N ASP A 218 -13.74 -12.06 -6.86
CA ASP A 218 -13.41 -13.41 -7.29
C ASP A 218 -11.87 -13.61 -7.28
N PRO A 219 -11.33 -14.55 -6.48
CA PRO A 219 -9.88 -14.75 -6.40
C PRO A 219 -9.23 -15.26 -7.70
N LEU A 220 -9.94 -16.05 -8.52
CA LEU A 220 -9.41 -16.52 -9.81
C LEU A 220 -9.28 -15.37 -10.80
N GLN A 221 -10.32 -14.53 -10.91
CA GLN A 221 -10.27 -13.33 -11.75
C GLN A 221 -9.17 -12.37 -11.28
N ARG A 222 -9.06 -12.17 -9.97
CA ARG A 222 -8.00 -11.37 -9.36
C ARG A 222 -6.61 -11.87 -9.73
N PHE A 223 -6.35 -13.17 -9.62
CA PHE A 223 -5.05 -13.74 -9.99
C PHE A 223 -4.75 -13.58 -11.48
N ALA A 224 -5.74 -13.77 -12.36
CA ALA A 224 -5.59 -13.57 -13.79
C ALA A 224 -5.22 -12.10 -14.12
N PHE A 225 -5.90 -11.12 -13.50
CA PHE A 225 -5.59 -9.71 -13.69
C PHE A 225 -4.17 -9.36 -13.21
N LEU A 226 -3.77 -9.86 -12.04
CA LEU A 226 -2.43 -9.61 -11.51
C LEU A 226 -1.35 -10.30 -12.35
N GLN A 227 -1.57 -11.53 -12.82
CA GLN A 227 -0.66 -12.21 -13.74
C GLN A 227 -0.45 -11.36 -15.01
N LYS A 228 -1.54 -10.88 -15.63
CA LYS A 228 -1.47 -10.03 -16.83
C LYS A 228 -0.74 -8.71 -16.54
N PHE A 229 -1.07 -8.05 -15.43
CA PHE A 229 -0.40 -6.80 -15.01
C PHE A 229 1.12 -6.98 -14.93
N TRP A 230 1.58 -8.02 -14.23
CA TRP A 230 3.02 -8.28 -14.10
C TRP A 230 3.67 -8.72 -15.42
N ALA A 231 2.95 -9.45 -16.27
CA ALA A 231 3.43 -9.85 -17.60
C ALA A 231 3.66 -8.63 -18.50
N THR A 232 2.71 -7.71 -18.57
CA THR A 232 2.82 -6.47 -19.38
C THR A 232 4.02 -5.62 -18.95
N LEU A 233 4.35 -5.63 -17.67
CA LEU A 233 5.50 -4.92 -17.12
C LEU A 233 6.78 -5.76 -17.12
N GLY A 234 6.79 -6.98 -17.66
CA GLY A 234 7.97 -7.85 -17.72
C GLY A 234 8.50 -8.32 -16.35
N PHE A 235 7.68 -8.36 -15.30
CA PHE A 235 8.06 -8.90 -13.99
C PHE A 235 7.80 -10.42 -13.94
N GLU A 236 8.70 -11.18 -14.56
CA GLU A 236 8.54 -12.64 -14.67
C GLU A 236 8.33 -13.38 -13.34
N PRO A 237 9.07 -13.09 -12.24
CA PRO A 237 8.88 -13.82 -10.99
C PRO A 237 7.48 -13.63 -10.41
N GLU A 238 6.97 -12.40 -10.42
CA GLU A 238 5.62 -12.08 -9.96
C GLU A 238 4.56 -12.70 -10.86
N MET A 239 4.72 -12.59 -12.19
CA MET A 239 3.81 -13.19 -13.16
C MET A 239 3.69 -14.71 -12.94
N LYS A 240 4.82 -15.42 -12.83
CA LYS A 240 4.86 -16.87 -12.59
C LYS A 240 4.20 -17.24 -11.26
N ALA A 241 4.45 -16.47 -10.20
CA ALA A 241 3.81 -16.70 -8.90
C ALA A 241 2.28 -16.59 -8.98
N TYR A 242 1.75 -15.55 -9.63
CA TYR A 242 0.30 -15.37 -9.77
C TYR A 242 -0.35 -16.43 -10.68
N ALA A 243 0.34 -16.88 -11.73
CA ALA A 243 -0.12 -17.99 -12.56
C ALA A 243 -0.20 -19.31 -11.75
N GLN A 244 0.80 -19.56 -10.91
CA GLN A 244 0.82 -20.74 -10.03
C GLN A 244 -0.33 -20.71 -9.00
N PHE A 245 -0.59 -19.55 -8.38
CA PHE A 245 -1.70 -19.41 -7.43
C PHE A 245 -3.06 -19.67 -8.08
N GLN A 246 -3.25 -19.18 -9.31
CA GLN A 246 -4.47 -19.45 -10.08
C GLN A 246 -4.65 -20.95 -10.34
N GLN A 247 -3.60 -21.62 -10.85
CA GLN A 247 -3.65 -23.07 -11.11
C GLN A 247 -3.92 -23.88 -9.85
N GLN A 248 -3.29 -23.52 -8.72
CA GLN A 248 -3.52 -24.18 -7.45
C GLN A 248 -4.96 -24.01 -6.97
N LEU A 249 -5.54 -22.81 -7.11
CA LEU A 249 -6.91 -22.57 -6.70
C LEU A 249 -7.92 -23.33 -7.56
N VAL A 250 -7.72 -23.42 -8.87
CA VAL A 250 -8.57 -24.24 -9.77
C VAL A 250 -8.61 -25.69 -9.28
N ARG A 251 -7.44 -26.29 -8.99
CA ARG A 251 -7.34 -27.67 -8.49
C ARG A 251 -8.00 -27.91 -7.12
N ILE A 252 -8.17 -26.87 -6.31
CA ILE A 252 -8.84 -26.98 -5.00
C ILE A 252 -10.35 -26.91 -5.15
N LEU A 253 -10.85 -26.25 -6.20
CA LEU A 253 -12.28 -26.05 -6.46
C LEU A 253 -12.90 -27.18 -7.29
N GLU A 254 -12.08 -27.95 -8.00
CA GLU A 254 -12.43 -29.22 -8.68
C GLU A 254 -12.53 -30.39 -7.70
#